data_AF-A0A520CMM4-F1
#
_entry.id   AF-A0A520CMM4-F1
#
_cell.length_a   1.000
_cell.length_b   1.000
_cell.length_c   1.000
_cell.angle_alpha   90.00
_cell.angle_beta   90.00
_cell.angle_gamma   90.00
#
_symmetry.space_group_name_H-M   'P 1'
#
loop_
_entity.id
_entity.type
_entity.pdbx_description
1 polymer ?
#
loop_
_entity_poly.entity_id
_entity_poly.type
_entity_poly.pdbx_seq_one_letter_code
_entity_poly.pdbx_strand_id
1 'polypeptide(L)'
;DILVEDGDIIRVPKQLQTVKVTGEVLSPNSIVYLPGKGLKQYVNGAGGFTANARKGGVYVQYPNGSAAAVSSFLFFRSYPKIKPGSEILVPKRAEREKISPQAWIGIGTALASLGAIVVSLLR
;
A
#
# COMPACT_ATOMS: atom_id res chain seq x y z
N ASP A 1 -27.22 -16.52 -13.64
CA ASP A 1 -27.37 -17.97 -13.50
C ASP A 1 -26.12 -18.63 -14.07
N ILE A 2 -25.63 -19.72 -13.48
CA ILE A 2 -24.45 -20.45 -13.97
C ILE A 2 -24.94 -21.85 -14.37
N LEU A 3 -24.73 -22.22 -15.62
CA LEU A 3 -24.96 -23.59 -16.10
C LEU A 3 -23.82 -24.50 -15.63
N VAL A 4 -24.18 -25.69 -15.17
CA VAL A 4 -23.27 -26.70 -14.62
C VAL A 4 -23.45 -27.98 -15.44
N GLU A 5 -22.35 -28.59 -15.85
CA GLU A 5 -22.33 -29.80 -16.69
C GLU A 5 -21.95 -31.05 -15.88
N ASP A 6 -22.22 -32.23 -16.45
CA ASP A 6 -21.87 -33.50 -15.82
C ASP A 6 -20.34 -33.63 -15.72
N GLY A 7 -19.85 -33.84 -14.50
CA GLY A 7 -18.41 -33.83 -14.18
C GLY A 7 -17.90 -32.56 -13.50
N ASP A 8 -18.71 -31.49 -13.40
CA ASP A 8 -18.32 -30.28 -12.67
C ASP A 8 -18.28 -30.53 -11.15
N ILE A 9 -17.21 -30.03 -10.50
CA ILE A 9 -17.03 -30.14 -9.05
C ILE A 9 -17.24 -28.77 -8.40
N ILE A 10 -18.36 -28.61 -7.71
CA ILE A 10 -18.65 -27.41 -6.92
C ILE A 10 -18.06 -27.57 -5.50
N ARG A 11 -17.06 -26.76 -5.17
CA ARG A 11 -16.47 -26.70 -3.82
C ARG A 11 -16.94 -25.45 -3.08
N VAL A 12 -17.64 -25.64 -1.96
CA VAL A 12 -18.05 -24.56 -1.05
C VAL A 12 -17.10 -24.54 0.16
N PRO A 13 -16.09 -23.63 0.20
CA PRO A 13 -15.18 -23.56 1.33
C PRO A 13 -15.87 -22.98 2.57
N LYS A 14 -15.35 -23.32 3.75
CA LYS A 14 -15.78 -22.68 5.01
C LYS A 14 -15.44 -21.19 4.96
N GLN A 15 -16.38 -20.35 5.38
CA GLN A 15 -16.13 -18.91 5.48
C GLN A 15 -15.08 -18.64 6.57
N LEU A 16 -13.96 -18.05 6.16
CA LEU A 16 -12.92 -17.63 7.10
C LEU A 16 -13.45 -16.47 7.96
N GLN A 17 -13.44 -16.66 9.28
CA GLN A 17 -13.85 -15.64 10.28
C GLN A 17 -12.65 -14.83 10.78
N THR A 18 -11.58 -14.77 9.99
CA THR A 18 -10.33 -14.07 10.32
C THR A 18 -9.95 -13.10 9.21
N VAL A 19 -9.11 -12.14 9.58
CA VAL A 19 -8.44 -11.20 8.69
C VAL A 19 -6.95 -11.45 8.84
N LYS A 20 -6.30 -11.78 7.74
CA LYS A 20 -4.85 -12.03 7.71
C LYS A 20 -4.13 -10.69 7.58
N VAL A 21 -3.09 -10.44 8.38
CA VAL A 21 -2.28 -9.21 8.31
C VAL A 21 -0.84 -9.60 8.01
N THR A 22 -0.30 -9.12 6.88
CA THR A 22 1.01 -9.51 6.35
C THR A 22 1.84 -8.33 5.86
N GLY A 23 3.12 -8.61 5.60
CA GLY A 23 4.10 -7.63 5.14
C GLY A 23 4.80 -6.92 6.29
N GLU A 24 5.03 -5.61 6.14
CA GLU A 24 5.79 -4.77 7.06
C GLU A 24 5.01 -4.37 8.33
N VAL A 25 4.63 -5.37 9.12
CA VAL A 25 4.08 -5.25 10.47
C VAL A 25 4.99 -5.95 11.49
N LEU A 26 4.90 -5.59 12.77
CA LEU A 26 5.78 -6.17 13.80
C LEU A 26 5.58 -7.67 13.99
N SER A 27 4.33 -8.14 13.88
CA SER A 27 3.97 -9.54 14.07
C SER A 27 2.88 -9.95 13.06
N PRO A 28 3.26 -10.43 11.87
CA PRO A 28 2.32 -10.94 10.89
C PRO A 28 1.48 -12.08 11.46
N ASN A 29 0.16 -11.91 11.50
CA ASN A 29 -0.75 -12.86 12.14
C ASN A 29 -2.15 -12.86 11.50
N SER A 30 -2.99 -13.80 11.91
CA SER A 30 -4.41 -13.81 11.57
C SER A 30 -5.23 -13.39 12.78
N ILE A 31 -6.08 -12.39 12.61
CA ILE A 31 -6.87 -11.78 13.69
C ILE A 31 -8.33 -12.12 13.44
N VAL A 32 -9.07 -12.47 14.49
CA VAL A 32 -10.52 -12.70 14.39
C VAL A 32 -11.22 -11.45 13.83
N TYR A 33 -12.07 -11.67 12.83
CA TYR A 33 -12.88 -10.61 12.25
C TYR A 33 -13.91 -10.12 13.27
N LEU A 34 -13.95 -8.81 13.49
CA LEU A 34 -14.96 -8.16 14.31
C LEU A 34 -15.69 -7.11 13.46
N PRO A 35 -17.04 -7.14 13.41
CA PRO A 35 -17.82 -6.10 12.75
C PRO A 35 -17.46 -4.71 13.28
N GLY A 36 -17.34 -3.74 12.38
CA GLY A 36 -16.97 -2.35 12.73
C GLY A 36 -15.48 -2.12 12.98
N LYS A 37 -14.66 -3.18 13.10
CA LYS A 37 -13.21 -3.03 13.25
C LYS A 37 -12.59 -2.54 11.93
N GLY A 38 -11.90 -1.41 11.98
CA GLY A 38 -11.26 -0.78 10.83
C GLY A 38 -9.86 -1.31 10.54
N LEU A 39 -9.36 -1.01 9.33
CA LEU A 39 -8.03 -1.41 8.85
C LEU A 39 -6.92 -1.13 9.87
N LYS A 40 -6.88 0.08 10.45
CA LYS A 40 -5.86 0.47 11.43
C LYS A 40 -5.86 -0.43 12.67
N GLN A 41 -7.03 -0.84 13.14
CA GLN A 41 -7.14 -1.67 14.34
C GLN A 41 -6.64 -3.10 14.09
N TYR A 42 -6.75 -3.61 12.87
CA TYR A 42 -6.13 -4.88 12.49
C TYR A 42 -4.60 -4.75 12.40
N VAL A 43 -4.09 -3.70 11.77
CA VAL A 43 -2.64 -3.43 11.73
C VAL A 43 -2.06 -3.28 13.14
N ASN A 44 -2.75 -2.56 14.03
CA ASN A 44 -2.33 -2.44 15.43
C ASN A 44 -2.37 -3.78 16.18
N GLY A 45 -3.33 -4.66 15.86
CA GLY A 45 -3.38 -6.03 16.40
C GLY A 45 -2.24 -6.93 15.92
N ALA A 46 -1.55 -6.54 14.84
CA ALA A 46 -0.29 -7.14 14.38
C ALA A 46 0.94 -6.43 14.98
N GLY A 47 0.77 -5.66 16.07
CA GLY A 47 1.82 -4.87 16.72
C GLY A 47 2.10 -3.52 16.06
N GLY A 48 1.40 -3.16 14.98
CA GLY A 48 1.63 -1.94 14.23
C GLY A 48 2.66 -2.11 13.10
N PHE A 49 3.07 -0.99 12.52
CA PHE A 49 3.97 -0.95 11.36
C PHE A 49 5.44 -1.10 11.76
N THR A 50 6.25 -1.78 10.91
CA THR A 50 7.71 -1.69 11.02
C THR A 50 8.23 -0.31 10.58
N ALA A 51 9.51 -0.03 10.85
CA ALA A 51 10.20 1.17 10.37
C ALA A 51 10.21 1.27 8.82
N ASN A 52 10.27 0.13 8.13
CA ASN A 52 10.36 0.05 6.68
C ASN A 52 9.00 0.04 5.97
N ALA A 53 7.90 0.11 6.72
CA ALA A 53 6.56 0.07 6.15
C ALA A 53 6.21 1.33 5.34
N ARG A 54 5.61 1.13 4.17
CA ARG A 54 4.96 2.19 3.38
C ARG A 54 3.51 2.33 3.79
N LYS A 55 3.26 3.12 4.85
CA LYS A 55 1.92 3.35 5.43
C LYS A 55 0.85 3.85 4.45
N GLY A 56 1.25 4.59 3.41
CA GLY A 56 0.34 5.08 2.37
C GLY A 56 0.04 4.06 1.25
N GLY A 57 0.71 2.91 1.24
CA GLY A 57 0.52 1.86 0.25
C GLY A 57 -0.25 0.65 0.78
N VAL A 58 -0.84 0.74 1.99
CA VAL A 58 -1.57 -0.38 2.57
C VAL A 58 -2.84 -0.65 1.76
N TYR A 59 -3.09 -1.91 1.47
CA TYR A 59 -4.28 -2.34 0.75
C TYR A 59 -4.85 -3.62 1.34
N VAL A 60 -6.10 -3.90 0.97
CA VAL A 60 -6.86 -5.05 1.41
C VAL A 60 -7.15 -5.89 0.18
N GLN A 61 -6.78 -7.16 0.21
CA GLN A 61 -7.20 -8.16 -0.74
C GLN A 61 -8.40 -8.92 -0.17
N TYR A 62 -9.49 -8.95 -0.91
CA TYR A 62 -10.74 -9.60 -0.51
C TYR A 62 -10.74 -11.10 -0.90
N PRO A 63 -11.60 -11.93 -0.28
CA PRO A 63 -11.69 -13.36 -0.60
C PRO A 63 -11.99 -13.67 -2.07
N ASN A 64 -12.63 -12.76 -2.79
CA ASN A 64 -12.92 -12.88 -4.22
C ASN A 64 -11.76 -12.42 -5.12
N GLY A 65 -10.58 -12.13 -4.54
CA GLY A 65 -9.39 -11.70 -5.24
C GLY A 65 -9.30 -10.20 -5.53
N SER A 66 -10.40 -9.44 -5.39
CA SER A 66 -10.35 -7.99 -5.63
C SER A 66 -9.53 -7.27 -4.57
N ALA A 67 -8.91 -6.14 -4.94
CA ALA A 67 -8.10 -5.35 -4.02
C ALA A 67 -8.66 -3.94 -3.86
N ALA A 68 -8.60 -3.40 -2.64
CA ALA A 68 -8.93 -2.01 -2.35
C ALA A 68 -7.80 -1.36 -1.54
N ALA A 69 -7.27 -0.27 -2.06
CA ALA A 69 -6.23 0.52 -1.39
C ALA A 69 -6.83 1.63 -0.53
N VAL A 70 -6.05 2.09 0.46
CA VAL A 70 -6.35 3.36 1.13
C VAL A 70 -6.23 4.49 0.11
N SER A 71 -7.30 5.26 -0.06
CA SER A 71 -7.29 6.46 -0.90
C SER A 71 -7.22 7.71 -0.03
N SER A 72 -6.61 8.75 -0.57
CA SER A 72 -6.56 10.07 0.05
C SER A 72 -7.01 11.11 -0.94
N PHE A 73 -7.96 11.94 -0.54
CA PHE A 73 -8.36 13.13 -1.28
C PHE A 73 -8.19 14.34 -0.37
N LEU A 74 -7.34 15.28 -0.80
CA LEU A 74 -6.93 16.42 0.01
C LEU A 74 -6.43 15.95 1.41
N PHE A 75 -6.99 16.48 2.50
CA PHE A 75 -6.63 16.10 3.87
C PHE A 75 -7.42 14.88 4.38
N PHE A 76 -8.37 14.33 3.61
CA PHE A 76 -9.22 13.23 4.03
C PHE A 76 -8.67 11.88 3.51
N ARG A 77 -8.54 10.91 4.42
CA ARG A 77 -8.19 9.52 4.08
C ARG A 77 -9.42 8.64 4.17
N SER A 78 -9.69 7.90 3.11
CA SER A 78 -10.73 6.88 3.07
C SER A 78 -10.11 5.49 3.21
N TYR A 79 -10.59 4.72 4.18
CA TYR A 79 -10.11 3.37 4.44
C TYR A 79 -11.14 2.36 3.93
N PRO A 80 -10.71 1.33 3.18
CA PRO A 80 -11.61 0.28 2.72
C PRO A 80 -12.23 -0.48 3.90
N LYS A 81 -13.49 -0.90 3.73
CA LYS A 81 -14.17 -1.77 4.69
C LYS A 81 -13.54 -3.16 4.64
N ILE A 82 -13.28 -3.75 5.81
CA ILE A 82 -12.71 -5.09 5.94
C ILE A 82 -13.85 -6.12 5.94
N LYS A 83 -13.67 -7.23 5.24
CA LYS A 83 -14.61 -8.36 5.21
C LYS A 83 -13.97 -9.61 5.84
N PRO A 84 -14.75 -10.58 6.34
CA PRO A 84 -14.21 -11.88 6.76
C PRO A 84 -13.41 -12.54 5.62
N GLY A 85 -12.26 -13.12 5.95
CA GLY A 85 -11.34 -13.74 5.00
C GLY A 85 -10.48 -12.77 4.18
N SER A 86 -10.53 -11.46 4.47
CA SER A 86 -9.65 -10.50 3.80
C SER A 86 -8.20 -10.62 4.27
N GLU A 87 -7.27 -10.25 3.41
CA GLU A 87 -5.85 -10.08 3.73
C GLU A 87 -5.48 -8.60 3.65
N ILE A 88 -4.89 -8.06 4.72
CA ILE A 88 -4.34 -6.71 4.78
C ILE A 88 -2.85 -6.83 4.53
N LEU A 89 -2.38 -6.25 3.44
CA LEU A 89 -0.98 -6.26 3.07
C LEU A 89 -0.35 -4.89 3.30
N VAL A 90 0.73 -4.88 4.08
CA VAL A 90 1.54 -3.69 4.33
C VAL A 90 2.83 -3.78 3.50
N PRO A 91 2.98 -2.97 2.45
CA PRO A 91 4.17 -3.05 1.61
C PRO A 91 5.38 -2.38 2.27
N LYS A 92 6.57 -2.82 1.84
CA LYS A 92 7.84 -2.16 2.13
C LYS A 92 7.98 -0.85 1.36
N ARG A 93 8.68 0.12 1.95
CA ARG A 93 9.09 1.35 1.24
C ARG A 93 10.01 0.97 0.09
N ALA A 94 9.70 1.49 -1.10
CA ALA A 94 10.62 1.43 -2.22
C ALA A 94 11.90 2.18 -1.84
N GLU A 95 13.03 1.56 -2.11
CA GLU A 95 14.33 2.20 -1.98
C GLU A 95 14.42 3.27 -3.06
N ARG A 96 14.47 4.54 -2.65
CA ARG A 96 14.65 5.64 -3.59
C ARG A 96 16.13 5.83 -3.79
N GLU A 97 16.59 5.75 -5.04
CA GLU A 97 17.91 6.25 -5.38
C GLU A 97 17.98 7.73 -5.02
N LYS A 98 18.95 8.08 -4.17
CA LYS A 98 19.22 9.47 -3.84
C LYS A 98 20.05 10.05 -4.98
N ILE A 99 19.74 11.28 -5.39
CA ILE A 99 20.59 12.02 -6.34
C ILE A 99 21.99 12.09 -5.75
N SER A 100 23.00 11.66 -6.51
CA SER A 100 24.38 11.68 -6.05
C SER A 100 24.88 13.14 -5.90
N PRO A 101 25.86 13.39 -5.03
CA PRO A 101 26.48 14.71 -4.92
C PRO A 101 26.99 15.24 -6.27
N GLN A 102 27.50 14.35 -7.13
CA GLN A 102 27.98 14.68 -8.46
C GLN A 102 26.84 15.12 -9.39
N ALA A 103 25.71 14.41 -9.38
CA ALA A 103 24.55 14.79 -10.16
C ALA A 103 23.96 16.14 -9.71
N TRP A 104 23.95 16.41 -8.40
CA TRP A 104 23.52 17.70 -7.85
C TRP A 104 24.42 18.86 -8.30
N ILE A 105 25.74 18.67 -8.26
CA ILE A 105 26.71 19.66 -8.74
C ILE A 105 26.52 19.91 -10.24
N GLY A 106 26.38 18.84 -11.04
CA GLY A 106 26.16 18.97 -12.48
C GLY A 106 24.91 19.78 -12.84
N ILE A 107 23.79 19.53 -12.15
CA ILE A 107 22.56 20.32 -12.31
C ILE A 107 22.80 21.79 -11.91
N GLY A 108 23.48 22.03 -10.79
CA GLY A 108 23.79 23.38 -10.31
C GLY A 108 24.65 24.17 -11.29
N THR A 109 25.70 23.54 -11.83
CA THR A 109 26.57 24.16 -12.83
C THR A 109 25.80 24.47 -14.12
N ALA A 110 25.00 23.53 -14.63
CA ALA A 110 24.21 23.74 -15.83
C ALA A 110 23.24 24.93 -15.68
N LEU A 111 22.54 25.02 -14.53
CA LEU A 111 21.65 26.14 -14.23
C LEU A 111 22.42 27.47 -14.08
N ALA A 112 23.58 27.45 -13.43
CA ALA A 112 24.44 28.64 -13.28
C ALA A 112 24.94 29.15 -14.64
N SER A 113 25.35 28.24 -15.54
CA SER A 113 25.77 28.58 -16.90
C SER A 113 24.64 29.20 -17.70
N LEU A 114 23.42 28.62 -17.65
CA LEU A 114 22.25 29.21 -18.29
C LEU A 114 21.93 30.60 -17.72
N GLY A 115 21.98 30.76 -16.40
CA GLY A 115 21.78 32.05 -15.74
C GLY A 115 22.82 33.09 -16.14
N ALA A 116 24.10 32.69 -16.24
CA ALA A 116 25.18 33.57 -16.67
C ALA A 116 24.98 34.07 -18.10
N ILE A 117 24.50 33.22 -19.01
CA ILE A 117 24.13 33.62 -20.38
C ILE A 117 23.01 34.66 -20.34
N VAL A 118 21.94 34.42 -19.58
CA VAL A 118 20.82 35.37 -19.46
C VAL A 118 21.28 36.72 -18.89
N VAL A 119 22.09 36.71 -17.82
CA VAL A 119 22.64 37.93 -17.23
C VAL A 119 23.55 38.68 -18.22
N SER A 120 24.29 37.95 -19.07
CA SER A 120 25.14 38.57 -20.09
C SER A 120 24.36 39.24 -21.22
N LEU A 121 23.15 38.75 -21.53
CA LEU A 121 22.26 39.32 -22.56
C LEU A 121 21.46 40.53 -22.05
N LEU A 122 21.32 40.68 -20.73
CA LEU A 122 20.64 41.80 -20.08
C LEU A 122 21.58 42.97 -19.73
N ARG A 123 22.88 42.84 -20.04
CA ARG A 123 23.90 43.87 -19.84
C ARG A 123 24.20 44.64 -21.11
#